data_AF-A0A9E0IQB3-F1
#
_entry.id   AF-A0A9E0IQB3-F1
#
_cell.length_a   1.000
_cell.length_b   1.000
_cell.length_c   1.000
_cell.angle_alpha   90.00
_cell.angle_beta   90.00
_cell.angle_gamma   90.00
#
_symmetry.space_group_name_H-M   'P 1'
#
loop_
_entity.id
_entity.type
_entity.pdbx_description
1 polymer ?
#
loop_
_entity_poly.entity_id
_entity_poly.type
_entity_poly.pdbx_seq_one_letter_code
_entity_poly.pdbx_strand_id
1 'polypeptide(L)'
;MTDLRKITTPIDEAGAIELFRPLAQAIDRAAASKTVDGVIDLVSVCSGAMRLHDGPLELDGLHLAAGDPTLIVRGDLTVRGVIEQSFRAGFLIVFGHLRAAHLVTTAQIFVSGDLTVEHTLFGNCTNYATIVLGHTQAETVVSAKEHYFCCYGGRTASRVVDCYGDTPNLDDRTDGQEVLVDEVDGGHHAVAVASLLRAGRAILR
;
A
#
# COMPACT_ATOMS: atom_id res chain seq x y z
N MET A 1 9.63 7.54 16.34
CA MET A 1 8.64 6.59 15.77
C MET A 1 7.65 6.23 16.87
N THR A 2 6.36 6.33 16.59
CA THR A 2 5.28 5.99 17.52
C THR A 2 5.28 4.48 17.79
N ASP A 3 5.25 4.07 19.07
CA ASP A 3 5.10 2.66 19.42
C ASP A 3 3.63 2.24 19.23
N LEU A 4 3.34 1.58 18.10
CA LEU A 4 1.99 1.16 17.72
C LEU A 4 1.31 0.30 18.79
N ARG A 5 2.08 -0.45 19.60
CA ARG A 5 1.51 -1.32 20.65
C ARG A 5 0.80 -0.53 21.75
N LYS A 6 1.16 0.74 21.94
CA LYS A 6 0.55 1.61 22.95
C LYS A 6 -0.80 2.21 22.50
N ILE A 7 -1.03 2.23 21.19
CA ILE A 7 -2.20 2.89 20.58
C ILE A 7 -3.09 1.92 19.81
N THR A 8 -2.83 0.62 19.91
CA THR A 8 -3.60 -0.43 19.24
C THR A 8 -3.89 -1.58 20.20
N THR A 9 -4.95 -2.33 19.94
CA THR A 9 -5.33 -3.54 20.69
C THR A 9 -5.22 -4.77 19.79
N PRO A 10 -4.80 -5.94 20.30
CA PRO A 10 -4.92 -7.19 19.54
C PRO A 10 -6.36 -7.43 19.09
N ILE A 11 -6.52 -8.04 17.93
CA ILE A 11 -7.80 -8.52 17.41
C ILE A 11 -7.60 -9.90 16.79
N ASP A 12 -8.60 -10.77 16.90
CA ASP A 12 -8.57 -12.10 16.29
C ASP A 12 -9.11 -12.07 14.85
N GLU A 13 -8.97 -13.21 14.15
CA GLU A 13 -9.40 -13.36 12.76
C GLU A 13 -10.90 -13.12 12.58
N ALA A 14 -11.73 -13.63 13.50
CA ALA A 14 -13.17 -13.43 13.46
C ALA A 14 -13.53 -11.95 13.60
N GLY A 15 -12.96 -11.25 14.57
CA GLY A 15 -13.16 -9.82 14.78
C GLY A 15 -12.68 -8.99 13.58
N ALA A 16 -11.55 -9.34 12.98
CA ALA A 16 -11.04 -8.68 11.78
C ALA A 16 -11.97 -8.87 10.57
N ILE A 17 -12.47 -10.10 10.33
CA ILE A 17 -13.44 -10.39 9.26
C ILE A 17 -14.74 -9.59 9.45
N GLU A 18 -15.22 -9.46 10.69
CA GLU A 18 -16.42 -8.67 10.98
C GLU A 18 -16.29 -7.19 10.57
N LEU A 19 -15.07 -6.62 10.61
CA LEU A 19 -14.84 -5.25 10.14
C LEU A 19 -15.07 -5.08 8.64
N PHE A 20 -14.94 -6.15 7.84
CA PHE A 20 -15.21 -6.13 6.39
C PHE A 20 -16.70 -6.28 6.04
N ARG A 21 -17.55 -6.71 6.99
CA ARG A 21 -18.98 -6.93 6.73
C ARG A 21 -19.68 -5.70 6.10
N PRO A 22 -19.46 -4.45 6.58
CA PRO A 22 -20.06 -3.27 5.95
C PRO A 22 -19.57 -3.00 4.52
N LEU A 23 -18.43 -3.57 4.12
CA LEU A 23 -17.81 -3.39 2.81
C LEU A 23 -18.19 -4.50 1.81
N ALA A 24 -18.95 -5.52 2.21
CA ALA A 24 -19.21 -6.71 1.39
C ALA A 24 -19.65 -6.37 -0.05
N GLN A 25 -20.61 -5.46 -0.22
CA GLN A 25 -21.07 -5.05 -1.55
C GLN A 25 -20.00 -4.35 -2.38
N ALA A 26 -19.11 -3.57 -1.76
CA ALA A 26 -18.01 -2.90 -2.47
C ALA A 26 -16.94 -3.91 -2.90
N ILE A 27 -16.66 -4.90 -2.06
CA ILE A 27 -15.75 -6.01 -2.34
C ILE A 27 -16.31 -6.88 -3.47
N ASP A 28 -17.60 -7.21 -3.45
CA ASP A 28 -18.26 -7.97 -4.52
C ASP A 28 -18.18 -7.24 -5.86
N ARG A 29 -18.37 -5.92 -5.87
CA ARG A 29 -18.19 -5.10 -7.08
C ARG A 29 -16.75 -5.10 -7.56
N ALA A 30 -15.78 -4.99 -6.65
CA ALA A 30 -14.37 -5.07 -6.99
C ALA A 30 -14.01 -6.43 -7.59
N ALA A 31 -14.47 -7.54 -6.98
CA ALA A 31 -14.26 -8.89 -7.47
C ALA A 31 -14.93 -9.17 -8.83
N ALA A 32 -16.02 -8.46 -9.15
CA ALA A 32 -16.69 -8.52 -10.45
C ALA A 32 -16.05 -7.60 -11.52
N SER A 33 -15.04 -6.81 -11.16
CA SER A 33 -14.36 -5.93 -12.11
C SER A 33 -13.72 -6.73 -13.24
N LYS A 34 -13.84 -6.21 -14.46
CA LYS A 34 -13.19 -6.75 -15.66
C LYS A 34 -12.01 -5.91 -16.13
N THR A 35 -11.77 -4.79 -15.44
CA THR A 35 -10.76 -3.78 -15.82
C THR A 35 -9.65 -3.67 -14.78
N VAL A 36 -9.75 -4.43 -13.68
CA VAL A 36 -8.73 -4.49 -12.64
C VAL A 36 -8.48 -5.95 -12.32
N ASP A 37 -7.26 -6.41 -12.61
CA ASP A 37 -6.78 -7.72 -12.22
C ASP A 37 -6.35 -7.68 -10.75
N GLY A 38 -7.10 -8.37 -9.89
CA GLY A 38 -6.84 -8.43 -8.46
C GLY A 38 -7.86 -9.29 -7.73
N VAL A 39 -7.44 -9.85 -6.60
CA VAL A 39 -8.30 -10.65 -5.72
C VAL A 39 -8.21 -10.10 -4.30
N ILE A 40 -9.37 -9.89 -3.67
CA ILE A 40 -9.47 -9.53 -2.26
C ILE A 40 -9.68 -10.82 -1.47
N ASP A 41 -8.60 -11.48 -1.08
CA ASP A 41 -8.65 -12.68 -0.25
C ASP A 41 -8.75 -12.30 1.24
N LEU A 42 -9.98 -12.22 1.75
CA LEU A 42 -10.23 -11.88 3.16
C LEU A 42 -9.62 -12.88 4.15
N VAL A 43 -9.47 -14.15 3.77
CA VAL A 43 -8.86 -15.16 4.63
C VAL A 43 -7.38 -14.84 4.80
N SER A 44 -6.69 -14.55 3.70
CA SER A 44 -5.29 -14.11 3.75
C SER A 44 -5.12 -12.78 4.48
N VAL A 45 -5.96 -11.78 4.15
CA VAL A 45 -5.89 -10.42 4.71
C VAL A 45 -6.15 -10.38 6.22
N CYS A 46 -7.01 -11.27 6.74
CA CYS A 46 -7.38 -11.33 8.16
C CYS A 46 -6.62 -12.44 8.91
N SER A 47 -5.51 -12.95 8.38
CA SER A 47 -4.75 -14.03 9.02
C SER A 47 -3.60 -13.52 9.90
N GLY A 48 -3.25 -14.34 10.90
CA GLY A 48 -2.06 -14.12 11.74
C GLY A 48 -2.24 -13.05 12.82
N ALA A 49 -1.11 -12.52 13.32
CA ALA A 49 -1.14 -11.54 14.40
C ALA A 49 -1.60 -10.17 13.86
N MET A 50 -2.67 -9.63 14.42
CA MET A 50 -3.24 -8.35 14.02
C MET A 50 -3.42 -7.42 15.22
N ARG A 51 -3.35 -6.11 14.94
CA ARG A 51 -3.64 -5.06 15.91
C ARG A 51 -4.54 -4.00 15.31
N LEU A 52 -5.58 -3.64 16.04
CA LEU A 52 -6.58 -2.65 15.68
C LEU A 52 -6.30 -1.32 16.36
N HIS A 53 -6.29 -0.24 15.59
CA HIS A 53 -6.56 1.12 16.04
C HIS A 53 -8.01 1.47 15.73
N ASP A 54 -8.73 2.03 16.69
CA ASP A 54 -10.13 2.42 16.52
C ASP A 54 -10.27 3.95 16.44
N GLY A 55 -10.71 4.44 15.29
CA GLY A 55 -10.82 5.87 14.98
C GLY A 55 -9.72 6.38 14.04
N PRO A 56 -9.71 7.70 13.77
CA PRO A 56 -8.68 8.33 12.94
C PRO A 56 -7.29 8.29 13.59
N LEU A 57 -6.26 8.05 12.78
CA LEU A 57 -4.87 7.97 13.21
C LEU A 57 -4.00 8.94 12.42
N GLU A 58 -3.26 9.80 13.14
CA GLU A 58 -2.24 10.68 12.56
C GLU A 58 -0.85 10.30 13.05
N LEU A 59 0.12 10.19 12.14
CA LEU A 59 1.52 9.87 12.43
C LEU A 59 2.46 10.75 11.61
N ASP A 60 3.65 11.03 12.12
CA ASP A 60 4.70 11.69 11.33
C ASP A 60 5.34 10.72 10.31
N GLY A 61 5.39 9.43 10.65
CA GLY A 61 5.94 8.36 9.82
C GLY A 61 5.51 7.00 10.34
N LEU A 62 5.42 6.02 9.43
CA LEU A 62 5.03 4.66 9.76
C LEU A 62 6.03 3.70 9.13
N HIS A 63 6.58 2.80 9.94
CA HIS A 63 7.39 1.67 9.46
C HIS A 63 6.83 0.40 10.07
N LEU A 64 6.36 -0.51 9.22
CA LEU A 64 6.06 -1.90 9.59
C LEU A 64 7.25 -2.77 9.16
N ALA A 65 7.98 -3.28 10.15
CA ALA A 65 9.15 -4.12 9.94
C ALA A 65 8.74 -5.58 9.68
N ALA A 66 9.69 -6.38 9.18
CA ALA A 66 9.46 -7.81 8.98
C ALA A 66 9.06 -8.49 10.31
N GLY A 67 7.96 -9.24 10.29
CA GLY A 67 7.41 -9.91 11.48
C GLY A 67 6.56 -9.03 12.39
N ASP A 68 6.42 -7.72 12.11
CA ASP A 68 5.41 -6.90 12.78
C ASP A 68 3.99 -7.42 12.45
N PRO A 69 3.03 -7.32 13.39
CA PRO A 69 1.66 -7.72 13.14
C PRO A 69 1.01 -6.81 12.09
N THR A 70 -0.04 -7.32 11.45
CA THR A 70 -0.91 -6.52 10.59
C THR A 70 -1.51 -5.36 11.39
N LEU A 71 -1.40 -4.15 10.84
CA LEU A 71 -2.01 -2.95 11.40
C LEU A 71 -3.35 -2.70 10.73
N ILE A 72 -4.41 -2.70 11.53
CA ILE A 72 -5.76 -2.35 11.11
C ILE A 72 -6.11 -0.98 11.69
N VAL A 73 -6.55 -0.05 10.87
CA VAL A 73 -7.08 1.25 11.28
C VAL A 73 -8.57 1.30 10.93
N ARG A 74 -9.44 1.33 11.95
CA ARG A 74 -10.88 1.54 11.78
C ARG A 74 -11.20 3.03 11.72
N GLY A 75 -10.82 3.66 10.62
CA GLY A 75 -10.95 5.08 10.38
C GLY A 75 -9.94 5.55 9.33
N ASP A 76 -9.74 6.86 9.26
CA ASP A 76 -8.75 7.46 8.36
C ASP A 76 -7.33 7.33 8.92
N LEU A 77 -6.35 7.16 8.04
CA LEU A 77 -4.93 7.18 8.38
C LEU A 77 -4.24 8.31 7.63
N THR A 78 -3.64 9.24 8.36
CA THR A 78 -2.77 10.28 7.80
C THR A 78 -1.35 10.10 8.30
N VAL A 79 -0.40 9.96 7.37
CA VAL A 79 1.03 9.87 7.67
C VAL A 79 1.76 11.02 6.98
N ARG A 80 2.23 12.02 7.74
CA ARG A 80 2.81 13.24 7.16
C ARG A 80 4.09 12.98 6.35
N GLY A 81 4.80 11.90 6.65
CA GLY A 81 6.02 11.49 5.97
C GLY A 81 5.84 10.20 5.16
N VAL A 82 6.77 9.27 5.36
CA VAL A 82 6.85 8.02 4.62
C VAL A 82 6.15 6.89 5.39
N ILE A 83 5.27 6.16 4.68
CA ILE A 83 4.87 4.80 5.05
C ILE A 83 5.87 3.83 4.43
N GLU A 84 6.54 3.02 5.24
CA GLU A 84 7.43 1.95 4.80
C GLU A 84 6.90 0.60 5.30
N GLN A 85 6.67 -0.35 4.39
CA GLN A 85 6.47 -1.76 4.73
C GLN A 85 7.62 -2.60 4.21
N SER A 86 8.33 -3.25 5.12
CA SER A 86 9.40 -4.21 4.80
C SER A 86 8.82 -5.55 4.32
N PHE A 87 9.63 -6.34 3.62
CA PHE A 87 9.19 -7.63 3.09
C PHE A 87 8.83 -8.55 4.26
N ARG A 88 7.67 -9.21 4.19
CA ARG A 88 7.08 -10.01 5.29
C ARG A 88 6.71 -9.19 6.54
N ALA A 89 6.53 -7.89 6.40
CA ALA A 89 5.76 -7.15 7.39
C ALA A 89 4.29 -7.60 7.36
N GLY A 90 3.59 -7.40 8.48
CA GLY A 90 2.14 -7.46 8.50
C GLY A 90 1.51 -6.48 7.51
N PHE A 91 0.26 -6.73 7.18
CA PHE A 91 -0.48 -5.92 6.22
C PHE A 91 -0.88 -4.57 6.84
N LEU A 92 -1.18 -3.60 5.97
CA LEU A 92 -1.77 -2.33 6.38
C LEU A 92 -3.20 -2.26 5.85
N ILE A 93 -4.17 -2.23 6.75
CA ILE A 93 -5.59 -2.25 6.43
C ILE A 93 -6.23 -0.98 6.98
N VAL A 94 -6.83 -0.16 6.12
CA VAL A 94 -7.46 1.11 6.51
C VAL A 94 -8.93 1.11 6.08
N PHE A 95 -9.83 1.10 7.06
CA PHE A 95 -11.28 1.21 6.87
C PHE A 95 -11.73 2.68 6.78
N GLY A 96 -11.10 3.41 5.87
CA GLY A 96 -11.28 4.84 5.67
C GLY A 96 -10.38 5.32 4.53
N HIS A 97 -10.00 6.60 4.58
CA HIS A 97 -9.06 7.20 3.66
C HIS A 97 -7.62 7.07 4.17
N LEU A 98 -6.68 6.79 3.27
CA LEU A 98 -5.25 6.80 3.57
C LEU A 98 -4.59 8.00 2.89
N ARG A 99 -3.87 8.82 3.66
CA ARG A 99 -3.09 9.96 3.17
C ARG A 99 -1.63 9.80 3.59
N ALA A 100 -0.70 9.95 2.66
CA ALA A 100 0.73 9.98 2.99
C ALA A 100 1.53 10.90 2.05
N ALA A 101 2.69 11.40 2.48
CA ALA A 101 3.59 12.10 1.55
C ALA A 101 4.22 11.11 0.55
N HIS A 102 4.73 9.98 1.07
CA HIS A 102 5.20 8.86 0.27
C HIS A 102 4.76 7.53 0.87
N LEU A 103 4.63 6.53 0.01
CA LEU A 103 4.33 5.15 0.38
C LEU A 103 5.31 4.22 -0.34
N VAL A 104 5.98 3.37 0.43
CA VAL A 104 6.92 2.36 -0.06
C VAL A 104 6.51 1.01 0.54
N THR A 105 6.09 0.07 -0.29
CA THR A 105 5.64 -1.24 0.19
C THR A 105 6.28 -2.40 -0.55
N THR A 106 6.44 -3.50 0.18
CA THR A 106 6.81 -4.83 -0.30
C THR A 106 5.85 -5.88 0.27
N ALA A 107 4.70 -5.43 0.78
CA ALA A 107 3.68 -6.19 1.48
C ALA A 107 2.28 -5.77 1.00
N GLN A 108 1.23 -6.34 1.60
CA GLN A 108 -0.15 -6.03 1.22
C GLN A 108 -0.65 -4.74 1.89
N ILE A 109 -1.36 -3.94 1.09
CA ILE A 109 -2.16 -2.81 1.57
C ILE A 109 -3.62 -3.02 1.14
N PHE A 110 -4.54 -2.68 2.03
CA PHE A 110 -5.96 -2.56 1.73
C PHE A 110 -6.49 -1.22 2.25
N VAL A 111 -7.17 -0.46 1.38
CA VAL A 111 -7.84 0.80 1.72
C VAL A 111 -9.27 0.75 1.22
N SER A 112 -10.25 0.92 2.12
CA SER A 112 -11.67 0.89 1.73
C SER A 112 -12.18 2.20 1.13
N GLY A 113 -11.53 3.32 1.45
CA GLY A 113 -11.79 4.63 0.86
C GLY A 113 -10.73 4.98 -0.19
N ASP A 114 -10.43 6.27 -0.27
CA ASP A 114 -9.42 6.81 -1.19
C ASP A 114 -8.00 6.67 -0.64
N LEU A 115 -7.05 6.46 -1.55
CA LEU A 115 -5.63 6.52 -1.29
C LEU A 115 -5.07 7.79 -1.91
N THR A 116 -4.57 8.71 -1.11
CA THR A 116 -3.84 9.91 -1.57
C THR A 116 -2.40 9.83 -1.12
N VAL A 117 -1.48 9.73 -2.09
CA VAL A 117 -0.05 9.83 -1.84
C VAL A 117 0.46 11.10 -2.52
N GLU A 118 0.99 12.06 -1.77
CA GLU A 118 1.32 13.37 -2.34
C GLU A 118 2.34 13.28 -3.47
N HIS A 119 3.35 12.42 -3.31
CA HIS A 119 4.45 12.30 -4.26
C HIS A 119 4.59 10.89 -4.83
N THR A 120 5.04 9.91 -4.03
CA THR A 120 5.49 8.63 -4.59
C THR A 120 4.78 7.46 -3.94
N LEU A 121 4.07 6.68 -4.76
CA LEU A 121 3.55 5.36 -4.43
C LEU A 121 4.43 4.29 -5.08
N PHE A 122 5.25 3.63 -4.28
CA PHE A 122 6.21 2.62 -4.72
C PHE A 122 5.82 1.24 -4.17
N GLY A 123 5.73 0.25 -5.07
CA GLY A 123 5.47 -1.15 -4.74
C GLY A 123 6.57 -2.04 -5.27
N ASN A 124 6.98 -3.06 -4.51
CA ASN A 124 8.07 -3.96 -4.87
C ASN A 124 7.87 -5.40 -4.36
N CYS A 125 6.90 -6.11 -4.92
CA CYS A 125 6.67 -7.51 -4.66
C CYS A 125 5.66 -8.12 -5.63
N THR A 126 5.98 -9.27 -6.24
CA THR A 126 5.02 -10.05 -7.06
C THR A 126 3.91 -10.72 -6.24
N ASN A 127 4.12 -10.88 -4.93
CA ASN A 127 3.26 -11.73 -4.09
C ASN A 127 2.16 -10.96 -3.35
N TYR A 128 2.22 -9.63 -3.37
CA TYR A 128 1.32 -8.76 -2.64
C TYR A 128 0.86 -7.62 -3.54
N ALA A 129 -0.27 -7.03 -3.18
CA ALA A 129 -0.85 -5.92 -3.92
C ALA A 129 -1.14 -4.73 -3.01
N THR A 130 -1.32 -3.58 -3.64
CA THR A 130 -1.99 -2.44 -3.04
C THR A 130 -3.42 -2.42 -3.57
N ILE A 131 -4.38 -2.66 -2.69
CA ILE A 131 -5.81 -2.73 -3.03
C ILE A 131 -6.52 -1.50 -2.49
N VAL A 132 -7.19 -0.77 -3.37
CA VAL A 132 -7.93 0.45 -3.02
C VAL A 132 -9.32 0.37 -3.63
N LEU A 133 -10.36 0.43 -2.79
CA LEU A 133 -11.75 0.41 -3.25
C LEU A 133 -12.22 1.78 -3.77
N GLY A 134 -11.70 2.87 -3.18
CA GLY A 134 -11.90 4.23 -3.66
C GLY A 134 -10.91 4.64 -4.74
N HIS A 135 -10.77 5.95 -4.94
CA HIS A 135 -9.85 6.50 -5.93
C HIS A 135 -8.42 6.51 -5.42
N THR A 136 -7.45 6.19 -6.28
CA THR A 136 -6.02 6.32 -5.97
C THR A 136 -5.44 7.55 -6.65
N GLN A 137 -4.85 8.46 -5.88
CA GLN A 137 -4.13 9.62 -6.39
C GLN A 137 -2.67 9.56 -5.94
N ALA A 138 -1.75 9.69 -6.90
CA ALA A 138 -0.33 9.89 -6.62
C ALA A 138 0.33 10.73 -7.72
N GLU A 139 1.35 11.53 -7.42
CA GLU A 139 2.12 12.20 -8.48
C GLU A 139 2.85 11.15 -9.35
N THR A 140 3.56 10.22 -8.70
CA THR A 140 4.28 9.12 -9.33
C THR A 140 3.89 7.78 -8.73
N VAL A 141 3.53 6.83 -9.58
CA VAL A 141 3.38 5.40 -9.23
C VAL A 141 4.53 4.61 -9.83
N VAL A 142 5.18 3.79 -9.00
CA VAL A 142 6.27 2.92 -9.43
C VAL A 142 5.94 1.48 -9.05
N SER A 143 5.78 0.62 -10.05
CA SER A 143 5.82 -0.83 -9.88
C SER A 143 7.24 -1.31 -10.13
N ALA A 144 7.90 -1.72 -9.05
CA ALA A 144 9.07 -2.57 -9.12
C ALA A 144 8.62 -4.02 -8.87
N LYS A 145 9.29 -4.98 -9.54
CA LYS A 145 9.05 -6.42 -9.36
C LYS A 145 7.57 -6.79 -9.40
N GLU A 146 6.87 -6.27 -10.42
CA GLU A 146 5.47 -6.55 -10.75
C GLU A 146 4.53 -6.41 -9.53
N HIS A 147 4.65 -5.33 -8.75
CA HIS A 147 3.73 -5.08 -7.65
C HIS A 147 2.40 -4.57 -8.17
N TYR A 148 1.31 -5.28 -7.84
CA TYR A 148 -0.01 -4.95 -8.39
C TYR A 148 -0.63 -3.77 -7.66
N PHE A 149 -1.11 -2.79 -8.42
CA PHE A 149 -1.91 -1.68 -7.91
C PHE A 149 -3.36 -1.85 -8.34
N CYS A 150 -4.15 -2.54 -7.52
CA CYS A 150 -5.57 -2.81 -7.77
C CYS A 150 -6.41 -1.60 -7.36
N CYS A 151 -6.49 -0.60 -8.24
CA CYS A 151 -7.19 0.66 -8.01
C CYS A 151 -8.65 0.59 -8.51
N TYR A 152 -9.55 -0.02 -7.73
CA TYR A 152 -10.93 -0.29 -8.17
C TYR A 152 -11.79 0.97 -8.37
N GLY A 153 -11.54 2.05 -7.62
CA GLY A 153 -12.16 3.36 -7.86
C GLY A 153 -11.42 4.21 -8.90
N GLY A 154 -10.53 3.59 -9.68
CA GLY A 154 -9.68 4.25 -10.66
C GLY A 154 -8.45 4.91 -10.04
N ARG A 155 -7.60 5.45 -10.91
CA ARG A 155 -6.35 6.11 -10.52
C ARG A 155 -6.15 7.41 -11.28
N THR A 156 -5.62 8.42 -10.59
CA THR A 156 -4.99 9.59 -11.19
C THR A 156 -3.52 9.60 -10.83
N ALA A 157 -2.65 9.53 -11.85
CA ALA A 157 -1.23 9.73 -11.66
C ALA A 157 -0.64 10.57 -12.79
N SER A 158 0.28 11.47 -12.44
CA SER A 158 1.01 12.26 -13.45
C SER A 158 2.07 11.42 -14.16
N ARG A 159 2.61 10.41 -13.46
CA ARG A 159 3.64 9.51 -13.97
C ARG A 159 3.42 8.09 -13.44
N VAL A 160 3.56 7.12 -14.34
CA VAL A 160 3.46 5.69 -14.03
C VAL A 160 4.68 5.00 -14.61
N VAL A 161 5.47 4.37 -13.74
CA VAL A 161 6.70 3.65 -14.08
C VAL A 161 6.51 2.19 -13.75
N ASP A 162 6.68 1.34 -14.75
CA ASP A 162 6.69 -0.11 -14.60
C ASP A 162 8.10 -0.60 -14.95
N CYS A 163 8.90 -0.90 -13.93
CA CYS A 163 10.32 -1.21 -14.11
C CYS A 163 10.57 -2.48 -14.93
N TYR A 164 9.57 -3.35 -15.05
CA TYR A 164 9.68 -4.63 -15.78
C TYR A 164 8.76 -4.73 -17.00
N GLY A 165 7.80 -3.81 -17.13
CA GLY A 165 7.02 -3.66 -18.36
C GLY A 165 5.91 -4.70 -18.54
N ASP A 166 5.55 -5.46 -17.51
CA ASP A 166 4.48 -6.46 -17.57
C ASP A 166 3.56 -6.42 -16.33
N THR A 167 3.57 -5.33 -15.55
CA THR A 167 2.68 -5.21 -14.39
C THR A 167 1.24 -4.94 -14.83
N PRO A 168 0.25 -5.76 -14.44
CA PRO A 168 -1.16 -5.50 -14.73
C PRO A 168 -1.68 -4.21 -14.09
N ASN A 169 -2.77 -3.68 -14.65
CA ASN A 169 -3.43 -2.43 -14.23
C ASN A 169 -2.62 -1.14 -14.48
N LEU A 170 -1.48 -1.23 -15.21
CA LEU A 170 -0.60 -0.12 -15.56
C LEU A 170 -0.48 0.06 -17.09
N ASP A 171 -1.57 -0.13 -17.83
CA ASP A 171 -1.58 -0.09 -19.31
C ASP A 171 -1.27 1.31 -19.89
N ASP A 172 -1.43 2.36 -19.08
CA ASP A 172 -1.16 3.78 -19.38
C ASP A 172 0.24 4.23 -18.97
N ARG A 173 1.15 3.28 -18.70
CA ARG A 173 2.54 3.58 -18.31
C ARG A 173 3.24 4.48 -19.33
N THR A 174 4.11 5.34 -18.81
CA THR A 174 4.96 6.16 -19.68
C THR A 174 6.09 5.28 -20.18
N ASP A 175 6.12 4.99 -21.49
CA ASP A 175 7.19 4.22 -22.12
C ASP A 175 8.51 5.01 -22.02
N GLY A 176 9.26 4.72 -20.96
CA GLY A 176 10.61 5.18 -20.73
C GLY A 176 11.28 4.16 -19.83
N GLN A 177 12.41 3.60 -20.26
CA GLN A 177 13.23 2.76 -19.39
C GLN A 177 13.85 3.65 -18.30
N GLU A 178 13.04 4.03 -17.32
CA GLU A 178 13.49 4.83 -16.20
C GLU A 178 14.15 3.92 -15.19
N VAL A 179 15.44 4.19 -14.98
CA VAL A 179 16.27 3.45 -14.05
C VAL A 179 16.10 4.08 -12.68
N LEU A 180 15.69 3.28 -11.70
CA LEU A 180 15.69 3.68 -10.28
C LEU A 180 17.12 4.10 -9.90
N VAL A 181 17.25 5.22 -9.18
CA VAL A 181 18.56 5.85 -8.89
C VAL A 181 19.49 4.90 -8.13
N ASP A 182 18.93 3.99 -7.34
CA ASP A 182 19.62 2.92 -6.61
C ASP A 182 19.47 1.56 -7.30
N GLU A 183 20.32 1.29 -8.30
CA GLU A 183 20.70 -0.07 -8.65
C GLU A 183 21.79 -0.53 -7.66
N VAL A 184 21.37 -0.99 -6.48
CA VAL A 184 22.29 -1.73 -5.59
C VAL A 184 22.24 -3.19 -6.04
N ASP A 185 23.30 -3.64 -6.72
CA ASP A 185 23.60 -5.03 -7.10
C ASP A 185 22.38 -5.98 -7.18
N GLY A 186 21.55 -5.82 -8.20
CA GLY A 186 20.60 -6.85 -8.63
C GLY A 186 19.19 -6.81 -8.01
N GLY A 187 18.79 -5.74 -7.32
CA GLY A 187 17.40 -5.60 -6.88
C GLY A 187 16.99 -4.17 -6.50
N HIS A 188 15.73 -3.83 -6.76
CA HIS A 188 15.14 -2.60 -6.24
C HIS A 188 14.97 -2.74 -4.73
N HIS A 189 15.77 -2.04 -3.92
CA HIS A 189 15.69 -2.17 -2.45
C HIS A 189 14.72 -1.13 -1.87
N ALA A 190 13.54 -1.57 -1.44
CA ALA A 190 12.53 -0.70 -0.84
C ALA A 190 13.05 0.16 0.33
N VAL A 191 13.98 -0.37 1.13
CA VAL A 191 14.64 0.37 2.23
C VAL A 191 15.45 1.56 1.71
N ALA A 192 16.18 1.38 0.59
CA ALA A 192 16.98 2.44 -0.01
C ALA A 192 16.07 3.53 -0.61
N VAL A 193 15.02 3.11 -1.32
CA VAL A 193 13.96 4.00 -1.83
C VAL A 193 13.32 4.82 -0.69
N ALA A 194 12.88 4.17 0.39
CA ALA A 194 12.28 4.86 1.54
C ALA A 194 13.27 5.84 2.18
N SER A 195 14.56 5.51 2.23
CA SER A 195 15.62 6.38 2.76
C SER A 195 15.85 7.61 1.88
N LEU A 196 15.89 7.45 0.55
CA LEU A 196 15.98 8.56 -0.40
C LEU A 196 14.79 9.51 -0.27
N LEU A 197 13.57 8.98 -0.22
CA LEU A 197 12.34 9.78 -0.12
C LEU A 197 12.27 10.54 1.22
N ARG A 198 12.64 9.92 2.34
CA ARG A 198 12.76 10.64 3.63
C ARG A 198 13.76 11.79 3.58
N ALA A 199 14.81 11.66 2.77
CA ALA A 199 15.81 12.70 2.55
C ALA A 199 15.38 13.74 1.48
N GLY A 200 14.17 13.65 0.93
CA GLY A 200 13.68 14.54 -0.12
C GLY A 200 14.40 14.35 -1.47
N ARG A 201 14.97 13.17 -1.71
CA ARG A 201 15.71 12.87 -2.95
C ARG A 201 14.83 12.12 -3.94
N ALA A 202 15.03 12.42 -5.22
CA ALA A 202 14.38 11.69 -6.31
C ALA A 202 14.85 10.22 -6.33
N ILE A 203 13.93 9.32 -6.67
CA ILE A 203 14.20 7.88 -6.81
C ILE A 203 14.27 7.43 -8.28
N LEU A 204 13.91 8.30 -9.22
CA LEU A 204 13.99 8.08 -10.67
C LEU A 204 15.03 9.04 -11.27
N ARG A 205 15.72 8.60 -12.33
CA ARG A 205 16.67 9.41 -13.11
C ARG A 205 15.99 10.18 -14.23
#